data_AF-A0A3Q2VYF2-F1
#
_entry.id   AF-A0A3Q2VYF2-F1
#
_cell.length_a   1.000
_cell.length_b   1.000
_cell.length_c   1.000
_cell.angle_alpha   90.00
_cell.angle_beta   90.00
_cell.angle_gamma   90.00
#
_symmetry.space_group_name_H-M   'P 1'
#
loop_
_entity.id
_entity.type
_entity.pdbx_description
1 polymer ?
#
loop_
_entity_poly.entity_id
_entity_poly.type
_entity_poly.pdbx_seq_one_letter_code
_entity_poly.pdbx_strand_id
1 'polypeptide(L)'
;MNDKVTTEILKLLLEALVSDGILNKLEEESILEGNPLRADKARSLIDTVRKKGDKACKITIKHLHIKDPSLFSQLRLNSDPSAQQGEVIKGLHYLLPL
;
A
#
# COMPACT_ATOMS: atom_id res chain seq x y z
N MET A 1 -9.90 5.84 -18.56
CA MET A 1 -9.85 6.91 -17.56
C MET A 1 -9.20 6.40 -16.27
N ASN A 2 -7.96 5.88 -16.32
CA ASN A 2 -7.37 5.19 -15.16
C ASN A 2 -6.04 5.80 -14.71
N ASP A 3 -5.54 6.81 -15.41
CA ASP A 3 -4.31 7.47 -14.98
C ASP A 3 -4.62 8.37 -13.78
N LYS A 4 -5.37 9.47 -13.93
CA LYS A 4 -5.60 10.47 -12.87
C LYS A 4 -5.86 9.92 -11.46
N VAL A 5 -6.68 8.87 -11.33
CA VAL A 5 -7.02 8.23 -10.05
C VAL A 5 -5.77 7.78 -9.29
N THR A 6 -4.80 7.11 -9.92
CA THR A 6 -3.63 6.58 -9.18
C THR A 6 -2.63 7.67 -8.76
N THR A 7 -2.50 8.79 -9.49
CA THR A 7 -1.65 9.92 -9.04
C THR A 7 -2.28 10.60 -7.82
N GLU A 8 -3.60 10.78 -7.82
CA GLU A 8 -4.29 11.36 -6.67
C GLU A 8 -4.25 10.42 -5.46
N ILE A 9 -4.40 9.11 -5.66
CA ILE A 9 -4.21 8.12 -4.58
C ILE A 9 -2.78 8.15 -4.02
N LEU A 10 -1.76 8.32 -4.88
CA LEU A 10 -0.38 8.43 -4.42
C LEU A 10 -0.16 9.68 -3.55
N LYS A 11 -0.71 10.83 -3.93
CA LYS A 11 -0.64 12.06 -3.13
C LYS A 11 -1.36 11.90 -1.80
N LEU A 12 -2.61 11.41 -1.82
CA LEU A 12 -3.39 11.17 -0.61
C LEU A 12 -2.68 10.18 0.32
N LEU A 13 -1.95 9.20 -0.22
CA LEU A 13 -1.14 8.28 0.57
C LEU A 13 0.05 9.00 1.21
N LEU A 14 0.77 9.83 0.47
CA LEU A 14 1.89 10.63 0.99
C LEU A 14 1.45 11.52 2.15
N GLU A 15 0.38 12.29 1.98
CA GLU A 15 -0.18 13.17 3.02
C GLU A 15 -0.53 12.39 4.30
N ALA A 16 -1.12 11.20 4.15
CA ALA A 16 -1.45 10.34 5.29
C ALA A 16 -0.20 9.82 6.02
N LEU A 17 0.86 9.51 5.29
CA LEU A 17 2.13 9.07 5.88
C LEU A 17 2.87 10.20 6.58
N VAL A 18 2.73 11.44 6.11
CA VAL A 18 3.24 12.63 6.82
C VAL A 18 2.43 12.87 8.09
N SER A 19 1.11 12.77 8.01
CA SER A 19 0.22 12.89 9.18
C SER A 19 0.53 11.87 10.28
N ASP A 20 0.89 10.64 9.89
CA ASP A 20 1.28 9.57 10.82
C ASP A 20 2.74 9.67 11.30
N GLY A 21 3.49 10.69 10.86
CA GLY A 21 4.90 10.88 11.20
C GLY A 21 5.84 9.83 10.60
N ILE A 22 5.38 9.06 9.62
CA ILE A 22 6.21 8.11 8.88
C ILE A 22 7.12 8.89 7.96
N LEU A 23 6.55 9.71 7.07
CA LEU A 23 7.33 10.62 6.24
C LEU A 23 7.47 11.98 6.93
N ASN A 24 8.58 12.65 6.70
CA ASN A 24 8.66 14.10 6.93
C ASN A 24 8.30 14.87 5.64
N LYS A 25 8.03 16.17 5.76
CA LYS A 25 7.65 17.01 4.62
C LYS A 25 8.71 17.06 3.51
N LEU A 26 9.99 17.03 3.86
CA LEU A 26 11.08 17.04 2.87
C LEU A 26 11.13 15.73 2.07
N GLU A 27 10.86 14.59 2.70
CA GLU A 27 10.74 13.30 2.02
C GLU A 27 9.53 13.28 1.07
N GLU A 28 8.39 13.81 1.51
CA GLU A 28 7.20 13.97 0.66
C GLU A 28 7.48 14.84 -0.57
N GLU A 29 8.04 16.04 -0.38
CA GLU A 29 8.42 16.96 -1.45
C GLU A 29 9.42 16.31 -2.41
N SER A 30 10.45 15.64 -1.88
CA SER A 30 11.45 14.93 -2.69
C SER A 30 10.83 13.81 -3.54
N ILE A 31 9.86 13.07 -3.00
CA ILE A 31 9.15 12.06 -3.78
C ILE A 31 8.30 12.71 -4.87
N LEU A 32 7.59 13.80 -4.56
CA LEU A 32 6.68 14.48 -5.49
C LEU A 32 7.38 15.23 -6.61
N GLU A 33 8.47 15.92 -6.31
CA GLU A 33 9.17 16.82 -7.23
C GLU A 33 10.41 16.18 -7.85
N GLY A 34 11.05 15.24 -7.15
CA GLY A 34 12.28 14.58 -7.62
C GLY A 34 12.08 13.55 -8.72
N ASN A 35 10.84 13.26 -9.11
CA ASN A 35 10.52 12.19 -10.06
C ASN A 35 9.48 12.66 -11.08
N PRO A 36 9.78 12.70 -12.40
CA PRO A 36 8.83 13.15 -13.40
C PRO A 36 7.74 12.11 -13.70
N LEU A 37 8.05 10.81 -13.57
CA LEU A 37 7.13 9.72 -13.86
C LEU A 37 6.44 9.22 -12.59
N ARG A 38 5.16 8.82 -12.71
CA ARG A 38 4.40 8.22 -11.61
C ARG A 38 5.08 6.98 -11.03
N ALA A 39 5.59 6.11 -11.90
CA ALA A 39 6.24 4.87 -11.48
C ALA A 39 7.48 5.16 -10.61
N ASP A 40 8.25 6.18 -10.96
CA ASP A 40 9.43 6.61 -10.22
C ASP A 40 9.04 7.17 -8.83
N LYS A 41 7.95 7.95 -8.74
CA LYS A 41 7.38 8.40 -7.46
C LYS A 41 6.97 7.24 -6.56
N ALA A 42 6.24 6.26 -7.12
CA ALA A 42 5.80 5.09 -6.38
C ALA A 42 7.01 4.27 -5.89
N ARG A 43 8.04 4.10 -6.73
CA ARG A 43 9.28 3.43 -6.34
C ARG A 43 9.99 4.16 -5.21
N SER A 44 10.15 5.47 -5.32
CA SER A 44 10.80 6.31 -4.30
C SER A 44 10.04 6.26 -2.96
N LEU A 45 8.70 6.26 -3.00
CA LEU A 45 7.87 6.06 -1.82
C LEU A 45 8.15 4.71 -1.14
N ILE A 46 8.10 3.62 -1.89
CA ILE A 46 8.35 2.28 -1.34
C ILE A 46 9.77 2.16 -0.77
N ASP A 47 10.77 2.69 -1.46
CA ASP A 47 12.15 2.70 -0.97
C ASP A 47 12.30 3.49 0.33
N THR A 48 11.63 4.64 0.44
CA THR A 48 11.65 5.48 1.64
C THR A 48 10.95 4.81 2.82
N VAL A 49 9.76 4.25 2.60
CA VAL A 49 9.01 3.53 3.65
C VAL A 49 9.78 2.28 4.10
N ARG A 50 10.41 1.56 3.18
CA ARG A 50 11.24 0.38 3.50
C ARG A 50 12.44 0.74 4.37
N LYS A 51 13.11 1.86 4.10
CA LYS A 51 14.22 2.36 4.94
C LYS A 51 13.79 2.71 6.37
N LYS A 52 12.52 3.05 6.58
CA LYS A 52 11.94 3.31 7.91
C LYS A 52 11.55 2.05 8.68
N GLY A 53 11.56 0.89 8.00
CA GLY A 53 11.36 -0.42 8.59
C GLY A 53 9.92 -0.92 8.61
N ASP A 54 9.75 -2.14 9.12
CA ASP A 54 8.52 -2.92 8.97
C ASP A 54 7.26 -2.25 9.53
N LYS A 55 7.40 -1.47 10.61
CA LYS A 55 6.27 -0.75 11.20
C LYS A 55 5.71 0.28 10.22
N ALA A 56 6.58 1.02 9.54
CA ALA A 56 6.19 1.98 8.52
C ALA A 56 5.52 1.27 7.34
N CYS A 57 6.13 0.19 6.83
CA CYS A 57 5.56 -0.64 5.77
C CYS A 57 4.12 -1.10 6.09
N LYS A 58 3.89 -1.64 7.30
CA LYS A 58 2.57 -2.12 7.73
C LYS A 58 1.53 -0.99 7.76
N ILE A 59 1.90 0.20 8.20
CA ILE A 59 0.99 1.36 8.23
C ILE A 59 0.70 1.86 6.82
N THR A 60 1.70 1.95 5.94
CA THR A 60 1.51 2.32 4.53
C THR A 60 0.57 1.36 3.81
N ILE A 61 0.70 0.05 4.04
CA ILE A 61 -0.20 -0.95 3.47
C ILE A 61 -1.64 -0.75 3.97
N LYS A 62 -1.84 -0.44 5.26
CA LYS A 62 -3.17 -0.15 5.81
C LYS A 62 -3.81 1.07 5.17
N HIS A 63 -3.06 2.17 5.02
CA HIS A 63 -3.55 3.37 4.34
C HIS A 63 -3.91 3.10 2.88
N LEU A 64 -3.08 2.31 2.18
CA LEU A 64 -3.35 1.93 0.81
C LEU A 64 -4.65 1.12 0.69
N HIS A 65 -4.88 0.16 1.59
CA HIS A 65 -6.12 -0.62 1.64
C HIS A 65 -7.34 0.28 1.88
N ILE A 66 -7.24 1.28 2.75
CA ILE A 66 -8.35 2.21 3.04
C ILE A 66 -8.63 3.15 1.86
N LYS A 67 -7.58 3.68 1.21
CA LYS A 67 -7.71 4.65 0.12
C LYS A 67 -8.07 4.00 -1.22
N ASP A 68 -7.54 2.82 -1.49
CA ASP A 68 -7.80 2.08 -2.73
C ASP A 68 -7.80 0.55 -2.49
N PRO A 69 -8.95 -0.01 -2.07
CA PRO A 69 -9.10 -1.45 -1.88
C PRO A 69 -8.87 -2.27 -3.16
N SER A 70 -9.17 -1.69 -4.33
CA SER A 70 -9.01 -2.35 -5.63
C SER A 70 -7.53 -2.52 -5.96
N LEU A 71 -6.75 -1.45 -5.83
CA LEU A 71 -5.30 -1.49 -6.01
C LEU A 71 -4.63 -2.40 -4.99
N PHE A 72 -5.04 -2.35 -3.73
CA PHE A 72 -4.53 -3.26 -2.70
C PHE A 72 -4.79 -4.74 -3.05
N SER A 73 -6.00 -5.05 -3.54
CA SER A 73 -6.35 -6.39 -4.00
C SER A 73 -5.49 -6.83 -5.19
N GLN A 74 -5.29 -5.96 -6.18
CA GLN A 74 -4.43 -6.24 -7.33
C GLN A 74 -2.97 -6.50 -6.92
N LEU A 75 -2.42 -5.71 -5.98
CA LEU A 75 -1.08 -5.93 -5.46
C LEU A 75 -0.94 -7.27 -4.74
N ARG A 76 -1.95 -7.67 -3.95
CA ARG A 76 -1.99 -8.99 -3.28
C ARG A 76 -2.10 -10.15 -4.26
N LEU A 77 -2.86 -10.00 -5.34
CA LEU A 77 -3.03 -11.04 -6.37
C LEU A 77 -1.74 -11.27 -7.17
N ASN A 78 -0.94 -10.22 -7.34
CA ASN A 78 0.36 -10.28 -8.01
C ASN A 78 1.51 -10.69 -7.07
N SER A 79 1.25 -10.79 -5.77
CA SER A 79 2.19 -11.33 -4.79
C SER A 79 2.06 -12.86 -4.80
N ASP A 80 3.17 -13.60 -4.80
CA ASP A 80 3.18 -15.06 -4.91
C ASP A 80 2.05 -15.74 -4.11
N PRO A 81 1.19 -16.58 -4.72
CA PRO A 81 0.07 -17.21 -4.05
C PRO A 81 0.49 -18.11 -2.87
N SER A 82 1.77 -18.50 -2.80
CA SER A 82 2.34 -19.22 -1.65
C SER A 82 2.34 -18.40 -0.35
N ALA A 83 2.22 -17.07 -0.41
CA ALA A 83 2.16 -16.20 0.77
C ALA A 83 0.73 -16.03 1.34
N GLN A 84 -0.29 -16.65 0.73
CA GLN A 84 -1.70 -16.47 1.08
C GLN A 84 -2.29 -17.59 1.96
N GLN A 85 -1.49 -18.58 2.36
CA GLN A 85 -1.91 -19.65 3.27
C GLN A 85 -1.94 -19.13 4.72
N GLY A 86 -2.96 -18.34 5.06
CA GLY A 86 -3.03 -17.77 6.40
C GLY A 86 -4.37 -17.28 6.91
N GLU A 87 -5.51 -17.47 6.22
CA GLU A 87 -6.83 -17.16 6.82
C GLU A 87 -8.06 -17.67 6.04
N VAL A 88 -8.11 -18.95 5.64
CA VAL A 88 -9.33 -19.51 4.99
C VAL A 88 -9.97 -20.70 5.73
N ILE A 89 -9.40 -21.21 6.83
CA ILE A 89 -9.97 -22.41 7.48
C ILE A 89 -10.26 -22.18 8.96
N LYS A 90 -11.41 -21.59 9.29
CA LYS A 90 -12.13 -21.90 10.54
C LYS A 90 -13.66 -21.91 10.45
N GLY A 91 -14.29 -21.58 9.31
CA GLY A 91 -15.75 -21.35 9.25
C GLY A 91 -16.63 -22.45 8.66
N LEU A 92 -16.12 -23.40 7.86
CA LEU A 92 -16.99 -24.24 7.02
C LEU A 92 -16.81 -25.76 7.16
N HIS A 93 -16.09 -26.24 8.19
CA HIS A 93 -15.98 -27.68 8.47
C HIS A 93 -16.82 -28.14 9.68
N TYR A 94 -18.02 -27.56 9.88
CA TYR A 94 -18.94 -27.99 10.95
C TYR A 94 -20.42 -27.98 10.56
N LEU A 95 -20.76 -28.19 9.26
CA LEU A 95 -22.17 -28.20 8.84
C LEU A 95 -22.65 -29.46 8.09
N LEU A 96 -22.05 -30.62 8.35
CA LEU A 96 -22.77 -31.90 8.23
C LEU A 96 -22.34 -32.78 9.41
N PRO A 97 -23.27 -33.13 10.31
CA PRO A 97 -24.12 -34.28 10.00
C PRO A 97 -25.58 -34.14 10.47
N LEU A 98 -26.50 -34.72 9.69
CA LEU A 98 -27.38 -35.83 10.08
C LEU A 98 -27.85 -36.55 8.81
#